data_AF-A0A559MLZ2-F1
#
_entry.id   AF-A0A559MLZ2-F1
#
_cell.length_a   1.000
_cell.length_b   1.000
_cell.length_c   1.000
_cell.angle_alpha   90.00
_cell.angle_beta   90.00
_cell.angle_gamma   90.00
#
_symmetry.space_group_name_H-M   'P 1'
#
loop_
_entity.id
_entity.type
_entity.pdbx_description
1 polymer ?
#
loop_
_entity_poly.entity_id
_entity_poly.type
_entity_poly.pdbx_seq_one_letter_code
_entity_poly.pdbx_strand_id
1 'polypeptide(L)'
;MADVYPSHDKRRNIWGAAKWCFQTAFLALASSKLSMETLDIFGFVTFCSLACGEIATMLEKVDLSDSLRRLKQLSISLSIHDMAPQRKNSFAFGQQHVNAICQFLQLSPNLEALQLHWYWTRAPEYLSQAMSEENYFFDHITESCQFPSLERLTLRGIYTSEAALISFLRQVKLRSIDMEYIHIKLQGRFRPVFDCLVEHSERLKHIHFGNLFEADRPIFFNDTPEFPLFPHFSEMNSPKAIIRTGVDARKPIEYHLRPRNHLTSCPIQAEQRRYLSLEYGP
;
A
#
# COMPACT_ATOMS: atom_id res chain seq x y z
N MET A 1 -29.62 -12.87 5.53
CA MET A 1 -28.40 -13.35 4.84
C MET A 1 -28.56 -13.01 3.37
N ALA A 2 -27.78 -12.06 2.88
CA ALA A 2 -27.71 -11.70 1.47
C ALA A 2 -26.22 -11.70 1.08
N ASP A 3 -25.89 -12.20 -0.11
CA ASP A 3 -24.53 -12.22 -0.64
C ASP A 3 -24.00 -10.78 -0.80
N VAL A 4 -23.12 -10.36 0.11
CA VAL A 4 -22.48 -9.02 0.13
C VAL A 4 -21.15 -9.01 -0.63
N TYR A 5 -20.62 -10.18 -0.99
CA TYR A 5 -19.52 -10.22 -1.96
C TYR A 5 -20.11 -10.03 -3.36
N PRO A 6 -19.61 -9.07 -4.16
CA PRO A 6 -19.93 -9.08 -5.57
C PRO A 6 -19.55 -10.45 -6.11
N SER A 7 -20.50 -11.14 -6.76
CA SER A 7 -20.22 -12.37 -7.49
C SER A 7 -19.01 -12.16 -8.39
N HIS A 8 -18.32 -13.24 -8.77
CA HIS A 8 -17.17 -13.16 -9.66
C HIS A 8 -17.46 -12.28 -10.90
N ASP A 9 -18.67 -12.36 -11.44
CA ASP A 9 -19.14 -11.53 -12.56
C ASP A 9 -19.28 -10.05 -12.21
N LYS A 10 -19.75 -9.70 -11.01
CA LYS A 10 -19.82 -8.30 -10.55
C LYS A 10 -18.43 -7.70 -10.33
N ARG A 11 -17.45 -8.48 -9.81
CA ARG A 11 -16.05 -8.02 -9.70
C ARG A 11 -15.44 -7.78 -11.07
N ARG A 12 -15.66 -8.69 -12.02
CA ARG A 12 -15.19 -8.52 -13.41
C ARG A 12 -15.77 -7.25 -14.05
N ASN A 13 -17.02 -6.91 -13.75
CA ASN A 13 -17.63 -5.66 -14.21
C ASN A 13 -17.00 -4.41 -13.57
N ILE A 14 -16.70 -4.44 -12.27
CA ILE A 14 -16.03 -3.31 -11.58
C ILE A 14 -14.62 -3.09 -12.14
N TRP A 15 -13.83 -4.15 -12.35
CA TRP A 15 -12.47 -4.04 -12.88
C TRP A 15 -12.48 -3.59 -14.34
N GLY A 16 -13.45 -4.08 -15.13
CA GLY A 16 -13.69 -3.58 -16.49
C GLY A 16 -14.06 -2.10 -16.51
N ALA A 17 -14.93 -1.65 -15.60
CA ALA A 17 -15.30 -0.24 -15.47
C ALA A 17 -14.13 0.64 -15.00
N ALA A 18 -13.33 0.17 -14.04
CA ALA A 18 -12.13 0.85 -13.56
C ALA A 18 -11.12 1.05 -14.70
N LYS A 19 -10.85 -0.02 -15.46
CA LYS A 19 -10.02 0.03 -16.66
C LYS A 19 -10.55 1.04 -17.68
N TRP A 20 -11.83 0.95 -18.04
CA TRP A 20 -12.44 1.85 -19.02
C TRP A 20 -12.35 3.32 -18.57
N CYS A 21 -12.72 3.59 -17.31
CA CYS A 21 -12.68 4.92 -16.72
C CYS A 21 -11.25 5.50 -16.74
N PHE A 22 -10.27 4.72 -16.27
CA PHE A 22 -8.86 5.11 -16.28
C PHE A 22 -8.38 5.45 -17.70
N GLN A 23 -8.60 4.56 -18.66
CA GLN A 23 -8.16 4.76 -20.04
C GLN A 23 -8.81 5.99 -20.68
N THR A 24 -10.14 6.14 -20.56
CA THR A 24 -10.86 7.28 -21.11
C THR A 24 -10.41 8.60 -20.48
N ALA A 25 -10.28 8.65 -19.15
CA ALA A 25 -9.84 9.85 -18.45
C ALA A 25 -8.42 10.25 -18.85
N PHE A 26 -7.49 9.29 -18.96
CA PHE A 26 -6.10 9.56 -19.29
C PHE A 26 -5.89 9.93 -20.77
N LEU A 27 -6.69 9.37 -21.69
CA LEU A 27 -6.72 9.81 -23.09
C LEU A 27 -7.21 11.26 -23.21
N ALA A 28 -8.25 11.62 -22.47
CA ALA A 28 -8.77 12.98 -22.42
C ALA A 28 -7.75 13.94 -21.78
N LEU A 29 -7.11 13.51 -20.70
CA LEU A 29 -6.07 14.29 -20.02
C LEU A 29 -4.92 14.61 -20.97
N ALA A 30 -4.35 13.60 -21.62
CA ALA A 30 -3.27 13.75 -22.59
C ALA A 30 -3.65 14.68 -23.75
N SER A 31 -4.89 14.57 -24.23
CA SER A 31 -5.41 15.42 -25.31
C SER A 31 -5.59 16.88 -24.88
N SER A 32 -6.02 17.10 -23.64
CA SER A 32 -6.27 18.43 -23.08
C SER A 32 -5.00 19.18 -22.66
N LYS A 33 -3.92 18.45 -22.36
CA LYS A 33 -2.66 18.96 -21.78
C LYS A 33 -2.85 19.77 -20.49
N LEU A 34 -3.95 19.54 -19.78
CA LEU A 34 -4.24 20.22 -18.54
C LEU A 34 -3.27 19.75 -17.46
N SER A 35 -2.54 20.69 -16.85
CA SER A 35 -1.75 20.40 -15.68
C SER A 35 -2.65 20.25 -14.46
N MET A 36 -2.40 19.26 -13.62
CA MET A 36 -3.13 19.07 -12.36
C MET A 36 -2.18 18.98 -11.17
N GLU A 37 -2.68 19.34 -9.99
CA GLU A 37 -1.93 19.22 -8.74
C GLU A 37 -2.33 17.99 -7.91
N THR A 38 -3.50 17.41 -8.17
CA THR A 38 -4.03 16.27 -7.42
C THR A 38 -4.67 15.27 -8.37
N LEU A 39 -4.36 13.99 -8.16
CA LEU A 39 -4.85 12.88 -8.94
C LEU A 39 -5.17 11.70 -8.01
N ASP A 40 -6.40 11.23 -8.08
CA ASP A 40 -6.82 9.99 -7.44
C ASP A 40 -7.16 8.94 -8.50
N ILE A 41 -6.53 7.79 -8.39
CA ILE A 41 -6.75 6.61 -9.22
C ILE A 41 -7.28 5.52 -8.28
N PHE A 42 -8.57 5.67 -7.95
CA PHE A 42 -9.34 4.75 -7.12
C PHE A 42 -8.82 4.59 -5.68
N GLY A 43 -7.97 5.48 -5.19
CA GLY A 43 -7.38 5.32 -3.86
C GLY A 43 -8.35 5.57 -2.70
N PHE A 44 -9.48 6.22 -2.97
CA PHE A 44 -10.59 6.40 -2.01
C PHE A 44 -11.86 5.61 -2.37
N VAL A 45 -11.81 4.78 -3.41
CA VAL A 45 -12.97 4.00 -3.87
C VAL A 45 -12.83 2.56 -3.38
N THR A 46 -13.63 2.20 -2.38
CA THR A 46 -13.68 0.82 -1.85
C THR A 46 -14.02 -0.17 -2.98
N PHE A 47 -13.40 -1.35 -2.97
CA PHE A 47 -13.57 -2.41 -3.98
C PHE A 47 -13.16 -2.05 -5.41
N CYS A 48 -12.43 -0.96 -5.61
CA CYS A 48 -12.00 -0.57 -6.94
C CYS A 48 -10.49 -0.39 -6.95
N SER A 49 -9.82 -1.12 -7.84
CA SER A 49 -8.39 -1.00 -8.06
C SER A 49 -8.09 -1.15 -9.54
N LEU A 50 -6.99 -0.57 -9.99
CA LEU A 50 -6.52 -0.70 -11.36
C LEU A 50 -5.56 -1.88 -11.46
N ALA A 51 -5.79 -2.79 -12.42
CA ALA A 51 -4.79 -3.80 -12.78
C ALA A 51 -3.49 -3.10 -13.21
N CYS A 52 -2.36 -3.41 -12.56
CA CYS A 52 -1.12 -2.66 -12.73
C CYS A 52 -0.61 -2.57 -14.19
N GLY A 53 -0.86 -3.62 -14.99
CA GLY A 53 -0.50 -3.64 -16.41
C GLY A 53 -1.23 -2.61 -17.29
N GLU A 54 -2.33 -2.01 -16.80
CA GLU A 54 -3.01 -0.93 -17.51
C GLU A 54 -2.18 0.36 -17.51
N ILE A 55 -1.28 0.58 -16.54
CA ILE A 55 -0.34 1.71 -16.56
C ILE A 55 0.59 1.58 -17.76
N ALA A 56 1.21 0.41 -17.94
CA ALA A 56 2.08 0.14 -19.09
C ALA A 56 1.34 0.38 -20.42
N THR A 57 0.13 -0.16 -20.53
CA THR A 57 -0.72 0.01 -21.72
C THR A 57 -1.04 1.47 -22.00
N MET A 58 -1.18 2.32 -20.98
CA MET A 58 -1.45 3.74 -21.16
C MET A 58 -0.20 4.54 -21.50
N LEU A 59 0.94 4.27 -20.87
CA LEU A 59 2.21 4.95 -21.19
C LEU A 59 2.67 4.67 -22.63
N GLU A 60 2.30 3.53 -23.22
CA GLU A 60 2.55 3.24 -24.64
C GLU A 60 1.70 4.09 -25.60
N LYS A 61 0.57 4.64 -25.14
CA LYS A 61 -0.41 5.33 -26.00
C LYS A 61 -0.35 6.84 -25.93
N VAL A 62 0.05 7.39 -24.77
CA VAL A 62 -0.05 8.81 -24.50
C VAL A 62 1.17 9.33 -23.75
N ASP A 63 1.54 10.57 -24.03
CA ASP A 63 2.48 11.33 -23.21
C ASP A 63 1.71 12.13 -22.16
N LEU A 64 2.03 11.86 -20.89
CA LEU A 64 1.41 12.51 -19.72
C LEU A 64 2.37 13.46 -19.01
N SER A 65 3.59 13.63 -19.53
CA SER A 65 4.67 14.38 -18.87
C SER A 65 4.22 15.80 -18.53
N ASP A 66 3.62 16.52 -19.48
CA ASP A 66 3.13 17.89 -19.24
C ASP A 66 2.00 17.96 -18.22
N SER A 67 1.10 16.98 -18.24
CA SER A 67 -0.09 16.96 -17.38
C SER A 67 0.26 16.65 -15.91
N LEU A 68 1.25 15.78 -15.70
CA LEU A 68 1.64 15.27 -14.37
C LEU A 68 2.85 16.00 -13.76
N ARG A 69 3.57 16.81 -14.52
CA ARG A 69 4.75 17.54 -14.03
C ARG A 69 4.47 18.40 -12.78
N ARG A 70 3.26 18.94 -12.65
CA ARG A 70 2.83 19.78 -11.51
C ARG A 70 2.09 19.00 -10.42
N LEU A 71 2.01 17.68 -10.55
CA LEU A 71 1.30 16.85 -9.60
C LEU A 71 2.01 16.89 -8.25
N LYS A 72 1.25 17.26 -7.21
CA LYS A 72 1.70 17.32 -5.81
C LYS A 72 1.13 16.19 -4.99
N GLN A 73 -0.05 15.67 -5.36
CA GLN A 73 -0.74 14.64 -4.61
C GLN A 73 -1.20 13.53 -5.54
N LEU A 74 -0.76 12.31 -5.26
CA LEU A 74 -1.15 11.11 -5.98
C LEU A 74 -1.66 10.08 -4.99
N SER A 75 -2.83 9.55 -5.30
CA SER A 75 -3.39 8.39 -4.63
C SER A 75 -3.73 7.34 -5.68
N ILE A 76 -3.24 6.12 -5.52
CA ILE A 76 -3.46 5.05 -6.49
C ILE A 76 -3.69 3.71 -5.78
N SER A 77 -4.77 3.04 -6.16
CA SER A 77 -5.02 1.64 -5.80
C SER A 77 -4.76 0.73 -7.00
N LEU A 78 -3.81 -0.19 -6.82
CA LEU A 78 -3.41 -1.16 -7.82
C LEU A 78 -3.78 -2.57 -7.39
N SER A 79 -3.95 -3.45 -8.37
CA SER A 79 -4.03 -4.89 -8.16
C SER A 79 -3.15 -5.61 -9.17
N ILE A 80 -2.95 -6.90 -8.91
CA ILE A 80 -2.34 -7.84 -9.87
C ILE A 80 -3.05 -7.74 -11.23
N HIS A 81 -2.29 -7.94 -12.30
CA HIS A 81 -2.83 -7.95 -13.66
C HIS A 81 -3.94 -9.02 -13.85
N ASP A 82 -4.92 -8.72 -14.71
CA ASP A 82 -5.97 -9.69 -15.04
C ASP A 82 -5.41 -10.83 -15.92
N MET A 83 -5.75 -12.06 -15.55
CA MET A 83 -5.31 -13.27 -16.23
C MET A 83 -6.24 -13.55 -17.41
N ALA A 84 -5.95 -12.98 -18.57
CA ALA A 84 -6.38 -13.65 -19.80
C ALA A 84 -5.59 -14.97 -19.91
N PRO A 85 -6.23 -16.13 -20.14
CA PRO A 85 -5.63 -17.47 -20.01
C PRO A 85 -4.47 -17.81 -20.97
N GLN A 86 -3.95 -16.82 -21.72
CA GLN A 86 -3.01 -17.00 -22.83
C GLN A 86 -1.80 -16.03 -22.78
N ARG A 87 -1.52 -15.36 -21.64
CA ARG A 87 -0.41 -14.38 -21.55
C ARG A 87 0.72 -14.81 -20.61
N LYS A 88 1.91 -14.29 -20.93
CA LYS A 88 3.24 -14.63 -20.40
C LYS A 88 3.30 -14.38 -18.88
N ASN A 89 3.23 -15.43 -18.07
CA ASN A 89 3.43 -15.35 -16.62
C ASN A 89 4.91 -15.35 -16.20
N SER A 90 5.79 -14.86 -17.08
CA SER A 90 7.22 -14.84 -16.81
C SER A 90 7.57 -13.69 -15.88
N PHE A 91 8.62 -13.87 -15.10
CA PHE A 91 9.25 -12.82 -14.31
C PHE A 91 9.42 -11.49 -15.09
N ALA A 92 9.95 -11.57 -16.33
CA ALA A 92 10.13 -10.39 -17.20
C ALA A 92 8.83 -9.63 -17.51
N PHE A 93 7.68 -10.32 -17.54
CA PHE A 93 6.38 -9.67 -17.75
C PHE A 93 5.94 -8.88 -16.52
N GLY A 94 6.12 -9.45 -15.32
CA GLY A 94 5.90 -8.71 -14.06
C GLY A 94 6.81 -7.49 -13.95
N GLN A 95 8.08 -7.64 -14.33
CA GLN A 95 9.04 -6.53 -14.37
C GLN A 95 8.60 -5.39 -15.29
N GLN A 96 8.05 -5.71 -16.46
CA GLN A 96 7.54 -4.69 -17.38
C GLN A 96 6.45 -3.85 -16.70
N HIS A 97 5.52 -4.48 -15.97
CA HIS A 97 4.46 -3.77 -15.26
C HIS A 97 5.01 -2.90 -14.14
N VAL A 98 5.93 -3.43 -13.33
CA VAL A 98 6.54 -2.67 -12.24
C VAL A 98 7.35 -1.48 -12.75
N ASN A 99 8.12 -1.68 -13.83
CA ASN A 99 8.87 -0.60 -14.48
C ASN A 99 7.94 0.50 -14.98
N ALA A 100 6.76 0.15 -15.52
CA ALA A 100 5.78 1.12 -15.94
C ALA A 100 5.19 1.92 -14.76
N ILE A 101 4.99 1.29 -13.59
CA ILE A 101 4.62 2.02 -12.36
C ILE A 101 5.71 3.02 -11.99
N CYS A 102 6.97 2.60 -11.98
CA CYS A 102 8.09 3.49 -11.68
C CYS A 102 8.17 4.67 -12.65
N GLN A 103 8.07 4.41 -13.97
CA GLN A 103 8.04 5.44 -15.00
C GLN A 103 6.88 6.42 -14.78
N PHE A 104 5.69 5.92 -14.48
CA PHE A 104 4.52 6.74 -14.21
C PHE A 104 4.74 7.68 -13.01
N LEU A 105 5.29 7.17 -11.90
CA LEU A 105 5.60 7.97 -10.72
C LEU A 105 6.66 9.05 -11.00
N GLN A 106 7.66 8.72 -11.83
CA GLN A 106 8.71 9.67 -12.23
C GLN A 106 8.21 10.84 -13.09
N LEU A 107 7.02 10.75 -13.69
CA LEU A 107 6.38 11.88 -14.38
C LEU A 107 5.97 13.01 -13.41
N SER A 108 5.97 12.74 -12.10
CA SER A 108 5.50 13.65 -11.04
C SER A 108 6.64 14.06 -10.09
N PRO A 109 7.66 14.82 -10.53
CA PRO A 109 8.85 15.11 -9.73
C PRO A 109 8.58 16.00 -8.50
N ASN A 110 7.43 16.69 -8.46
CA ASN A 110 7.06 17.62 -7.41
C ASN A 110 6.10 17.02 -6.37
N LEU A 111 6.04 15.69 -6.29
CA LEU A 111 5.10 15.00 -5.43
C LEU A 111 5.37 15.29 -3.95
N GLU A 112 4.38 15.83 -3.26
CA GLU A 112 4.39 16.15 -1.82
C GLU A 112 3.64 15.11 -1.00
N ALA A 113 2.65 14.43 -1.59
CA ALA A 113 1.90 13.34 -0.97
C ALA A 113 1.72 12.16 -1.91
N LEU A 114 2.06 10.97 -1.42
CA LEU A 114 1.94 9.72 -2.15
C LEU A 114 1.16 8.70 -1.31
N GLN A 115 0.05 8.22 -1.87
CA GLN A 115 -0.71 7.11 -1.33
C GLN A 115 -0.66 5.94 -2.31
N LEU A 116 -0.11 4.82 -1.84
CA LEU A 116 -0.04 3.56 -2.57
C LEU A 116 -0.89 2.53 -1.85
N HIS A 117 -1.85 1.97 -2.56
CA HIS A 117 -2.68 0.89 -2.07
C HIS A 117 -2.56 -0.32 -3.01
N TRP A 118 -2.31 -1.50 -2.46
CA TRP A 118 -2.36 -2.76 -3.20
C TRP A 118 -3.55 -3.59 -2.75
N TYR A 119 -4.53 -3.74 -3.64
CA TYR A 119 -5.73 -4.54 -3.44
C TYR A 119 -5.46 -5.97 -3.89
N TRP A 120 -5.60 -6.93 -2.98
CA TRP A 120 -5.28 -8.31 -3.25
C TRP A 120 -6.44 -8.98 -3.98
N THR A 121 -6.13 -9.67 -5.06
CA THR A 121 -7.11 -10.49 -5.79
C THR A 121 -6.87 -11.98 -5.59
N ARG A 122 -5.71 -12.35 -5.04
CA ARG A 122 -5.27 -13.72 -4.78
C ARG A 122 -4.31 -13.77 -3.60
N ALA A 123 -4.33 -14.89 -2.88
CA ALA A 123 -3.40 -15.15 -1.80
C ALA A 123 -1.96 -15.39 -2.32
N PRO A 124 -0.91 -15.01 -1.56
CA PRO A 124 0.50 -15.09 -1.98
C PRO A 124 0.95 -16.48 -2.47
N GLU A 125 0.41 -17.55 -1.90
CA GLU A 125 0.71 -18.94 -2.24
C GLU A 125 0.26 -19.35 -3.66
N TYR A 126 -0.62 -18.56 -4.29
CA TYR A 126 -1.13 -18.81 -5.63
C TYR A 126 -0.58 -17.83 -6.69
N LEU A 127 0.49 -17.09 -6.36
CA LEU A 127 1.10 -16.14 -7.28
C LEU A 127 2.02 -16.84 -8.28
N SER A 128 1.91 -16.48 -9.55
CA SER A 128 2.91 -16.80 -10.57
C SER A 128 4.18 -15.96 -10.37
N GLN A 129 5.25 -16.25 -11.11
CA GLN A 129 6.48 -15.44 -11.05
C GLN A 129 6.23 -13.96 -11.39
N ALA A 130 5.41 -13.68 -12.42
CA ALA A 130 5.04 -12.31 -12.78
C ALA A 130 4.27 -11.61 -11.64
N MET A 131 3.29 -12.30 -11.05
CA MET A 131 2.46 -11.74 -9.99
C MET A 131 3.26 -11.54 -8.69
N SER A 132 4.21 -12.43 -8.41
CA SER A 132 5.14 -12.26 -7.29
C SER A 132 5.97 -10.99 -7.49
N GLU A 133 6.48 -10.74 -8.69
CA GLU A 133 7.25 -9.51 -8.98
C GLU A 133 6.38 -8.26 -8.77
N GLU A 134 5.15 -8.27 -9.30
CA GLU A 134 4.19 -7.18 -9.10
C GLU A 134 3.84 -6.94 -7.63
N ASN A 135 3.71 -8.00 -6.83
CA ASN A 135 3.34 -7.88 -5.42
C ASN A 135 4.41 -7.16 -4.59
N TYR A 136 5.67 -7.18 -5.04
CA TYR A 136 6.79 -6.47 -4.41
C TYR A 136 7.16 -5.16 -5.12
N PHE A 137 6.24 -4.56 -5.90
CA PHE A 137 6.52 -3.35 -6.69
C PHE A 137 7.12 -2.19 -5.87
N PHE A 138 6.80 -2.07 -4.58
CA PHE A 138 7.35 -1.02 -3.72
C PHE A 138 8.87 -1.11 -3.55
N ASP A 139 9.44 -2.33 -3.57
CA ASP A 139 10.89 -2.52 -3.52
C ASP A 139 11.54 -1.85 -4.75
N HIS A 140 10.95 -2.00 -5.93
CA HIS A 140 11.42 -1.36 -7.17
C HIS A 140 11.20 0.15 -7.19
N ILE A 141 10.10 0.64 -6.61
CA ILE A 141 9.88 2.09 -6.45
C ILE A 141 11.03 2.69 -5.65
N THR A 142 11.46 2.02 -4.58
CA THR A 142 12.55 2.49 -3.72
C THR A 142 13.89 2.56 -4.46
N GLU A 143 14.13 1.64 -5.39
CA GLU A 143 15.36 1.58 -6.18
C GLU A 143 15.36 2.57 -7.35
N SER A 144 14.21 2.80 -7.97
CA SER A 144 14.12 3.51 -9.26
C SER A 144 13.60 4.94 -9.15
N CYS A 145 12.78 5.24 -8.14
CA CYS A 145 12.11 6.54 -8.03
C CYS A 145 12.80 7.45 -7.01
N GLN A 146 12.66 8.75 -7.23
CA GLN A 146 13.15 9.79 -6.30
C GLN A 146 12.00 10.74 -5.99
N PHE A 147 11.83 11.06 -4.71
CA PHE A 147 10.73 11.90 -4.25
C PHE A 147 11.25 13.07 -3.40
N PRO A 148 11.96 14.04 -4.00
CA PRO A 148 12.68 15.07 -3.27
C PRO A 148 11.78 15.99 -2.43
N SER A 149 10.51 16.11 -2.81
CA SER A 149 9.53 17.00 -2.16
C SER A 149 8.53 16.25 -1.26
N LEU A 150 8.67 14.93 -1.11
CA LEU A 150 7.66 14.13 -0.44
C LEU A 150 7.62 14.38 1.07
N GLU A 151 6.44 14.80 1.53
CA GLU A 151 6.19 15.09 2.94
C GLU A 151 5.18 14.12 3.57
N ARG A 152 4.33 13.48 2.77
CA ARG A 152 3.29 12.56 3.25
C ARG A 152 3.32 11.25 2.49
N LEU A 153 3.39 10.14 3.22
CA LEU A 153 3.37 8.80 2.66
C LEU A 153 2.24 7.99 3.29
N THR A 154 1.43 7.34 2.47
CA THR A 154 0.45 6.36 2.90
C THR A 154 0.67 5.06 2.14
N LEU A 155 0.95 3.97 2.86
CA LEU A 155 1.11 2.63 2.30
C LEU A 155 -0.02 1.74 2.84
N ARG A 156 -0.70 1.03 1.94
CA ARG A 156 -1.82 0.15 2.27
C ARG A 156 -1.68 -1.19 1.54
N GLY A 157 -1.74 -2.30 2.27
CA GLY A 157 -1.76 -3.65 1.67
C GLY A 157 -0.46 -4.07 0.98
N ILE A 158 0.67 -3.43 1.32
CA ILE A 158 1.94 -3.60 0.58
C ILE A 158 2.77 -4.75 1.17
N TYR A 159 3.28 -5.62 0.29
CA TYR A 159 4.38 -6.52 0.59
C TYR A 159 5.71 -5.87 0.22
N THR A 160 6.66 -5.86 1.14
CA THR A 160 7.96 -5.21 0.93
C THR A 160 9.07 -5.84 1.77
N SER A 161 10.32 -5.49 1.47
CA SER A 161 11.46 -5.82 2.32
C SER A 161 11.73 -4.76 3.39
N GLU A 162 12.34 -5.18 4.50
CA GLU A 162 12.88 -4.26 5.51
C GLU A 162 13.86 -3.25 4.86
N ALA A 163 14.74 -3.73 3.99
CA ALA A 163 15.74 -2.91 3.31
C ALA A 163 15.12 -1.83 2.41
N ALA A 164 14.04 -2.16 1.69
CA ALA A 164 13.33 -1.18 0.86
C ALA A 164 12.69 -0.09 1.73
N LEU A 165 11.96 -0.44 2.79
CA LEU A 165 11.39 0.57 3.70
C LEU A 165 12.47 1.49 4.29
N ILE A 166 13.56 0.93 4.81
CA ILE A 166 14.66 1.73 5.38
C ILE A 166 15.28 2.63 4.30
N SER A 167 15.57 2.08 3.12
CA SER A 167 16.21 2.83 2.04
C SER A 167 15.30 3.95 1.54
N PHE A 168 13.99 3.71 1.43
CA PHE A 168 13.02 4.73 1.07
C PHE A 168 12.99 5.84 2.12
N LEU A 169 12.84 5.48 3.39
CA LEU A 169 12.73 6.43 4.49
C LEU A 169 13.97 7.33 4.66
N ARG A 170 15.16 6.82 4.32
CA ARG A 170 16.40 7.62 4.31
C ARG A 170 16.45 8.66 3.18
N GLN A 171 15.73 8.41 2.08
CA GLN A 171 15.72 9.31 0.92
C GLN A 171 14.74 10.48 1.08
N VAL A 172 13.70 10.32 1.92
CA VAL A 172 12.60 11.29 2.05
C VAL A 172 12.59 11.98 3.42
N LYS A 173 12.02 13.19 3.48
CA LYS A 173 11.89 13.97 4.73
C LYS A 173 10.43 14.13 5.12
N LEU A 174 9.84 13.03 5.58
CA LEU A 174 8.41 12.94 5.88
C LEU A 174 8.00 13.80 7.08
N ARG A 175 6.80 14.37 6.97
CA ARG A 175 6.04 14.97 8.08
C ARG A 175 4.95 14.02 8.59
N SER A 176 4.44 13.16 7.72
CA SER A 176 3.39 12.19 8.02
C SER A 176 3.70 10.87 7.35
N ILE A 177 3.58 9.78 8.09
CA ILE A 177 3.59 8.42 7.54
C ILE A 177 2.41 7.63 8.07
N ASP A 178 1.76 6.93 7.16
CA ASP A 178 0.61 6.11 7.42
C ASP A 178 0.87 4.73 6.80
N MET A 179 0.88 3.68 7.60
CA MET A 179 1.14 2.31 7.14
C MET A 179 0.06 1.39 7.68
N GLU A 180 -0.71 0.81 6.78
CA GLU A 180 -1.77 -0.13 7.14
C GLU A 180 -1.63 -1.43 6.34
N TYR A 181 -1.69 -2.57 7.03
CA TYR A 181 -1.67 -3.88 6.36
C TYR A 181 -0.38 -4.13 5.56
N ILE A 182 0.77 -3.84 6.19
CA ILE A 182 2.09 -4.00 5.57
C ILE A 182 2.72 -5.31 6.01
N HIS A 183 3.21 -6.08 5.04
CA HIS A 183 3.88 -7.35 5.26
C HIS A 183 5.37 -7.23 4.90
N ILE A 184 6.24 -7.46 5.90
CA ILE A 184 7.68 -7.60 5.65
C ILE A 184 7.99 -9.05 5.26
N LYS A 185 8.84 -9.21 4.23
CA LYS A 185 9.39 -10.52 3.79
C LYS A 185 9.90 -11.35 4.97
N LEU A 186 9.82 -12.69 4.86
CA LEU A 186 10.06 -13.69 5.92
C LEU A 186 11.26 -13.47 6.87
N GLN A 187 12.32 -12.78 6.43
CA GLN A 187 13.53 -12.55 7.23
C GLN A 187 13.65 -11.13 7.80
N GLY A 188 12.81 -10.19 7.38
CA GLY A 188 12.87 -8.80 7.84
C GLY A 188 12.04 -8.54 9.08
N ARG A 189 12.28 -7.39 9.69
CA ARG A 189 11.66 -6.90 10.93
C ARG A 189 11.30 -5.43 10.82
N PHE A 190 10.32 -5.00 11.59
CA PHE A 190 9.94 -3.59 11.68
C PHE A 190 10.81 -2.80 12.66
N ARG A 191 11.48 -3.41 13.63
CA ARG A 191 12.34 -2.69 14.59
C ARG A 191 13.34 -1.76 13.87
N PRO A 192 14.13 -2.22 12.89
CA PRO A 192 15.05 -1.33 12.17
C PRO A 192 14.35 -0.24 11.35
N VAL A 193 13.13 -0.49 10.87
CA VAL A 193 12.29 0.50 10.16
C VAL A 193 11.84 1.61 11.13
N PHE A 194 11.39 1.24 12.32
CA PHE A 194 10.96 2.18 13.36
C PHE A 194 12.13 3.00 13.90
N ASP A 195 13.28 2.36 14.14
CA ASP A 195 14.49 3.05 14.58
C ASP A 195 14.93 4.07 13.51
N CYS A 196 14.91 3.68 12.24
CA CYS A 196 15.19 4.60 11.12
C CYS A 196 14.25 5.82 11.11
N LEU A 197 12.94 5.62 11.31
CA LEU A 197 11.97 6.73 11.38
C LEU A 197 12.29 7.70 12.51
N VAL A 198 12.58 7.18 13.71
CA VAL A 198 12.89 7.99 14.89
C VAL A 198 14.19 8.78 14.71
N GLU A 199 15.21 8.14 14.14
CA GLU A 199 16.55 8.73 13.96
C GLU A 199 16.62 9.72 12.79
N HIS A 200 15.97 9.42 11.66
CA HIS A 200 16.17 10.16 10.40
C HIS A 200 15.03 11.12 10.05
N SER A 201 13.91 11.09 10.78
CA SER A 201 12.71 11.88 10.45
C SER A 201 12.46 13.01 11.46
N GLU A 202 13.37 13.97 11.54
CA GLU A 202 13.26 15.13 12.45
C GLU A 202 11.94 15.92 12.29
N ARG A 203 11.44 15.99 11.05
CA ARG A 203 10.21 16.72 10.69
C ARG A 203 8.94 15.91 10.91
N LEU A 204 9.04 14.64 11.32
CA LEU A 204 7.91 13.76 11.49
C LEU A 204 7.01 14.24 12.62
N LYS A 205 5.75 14.49 12.30
CA LYS A 205 4.72 15.01 13.22
C LYS A 205 3.52 14.10 13.34
N HIS A 206 3.40 13.10 12.47
CA HIS A 206 2.28 12.16 12.48
C HIS A 206 2.77 10.78 12.07
N ILE A 207 2.42 9.78 12.87
CA ILE A 207 2.48 8.38 12.49
C ILE A 207 1.12 7.75 12.74
N HIS A 208 0.68 6.92 11.81
CA HIS A 208 -0.37 5.95 12.03
C HIS A 208 0.09 4.61 11.48
N PHE A 209 0.22 3.63 12.37
CA PHE A 209 0.58 2.27 11.99
C PHE A 209 -0.53 1.34 12.42
N GLY A 210 -1.00 0.49 11.51
CA GLY A 210 -2.09 -0.44 11.77
C GLY A 210 -1.86 -1.76 11.08
N ASN A 211 -2.12 -2.87 11.77
CA ASN A 211 -2.07 -4.22 11.19
C ASN A 211 -0.74 -4.47 10.42
N LEU A 212 0.40 -4.38 11.10
CA LEU A 212 1.71 -4.68 10.50
C LEU A 212 2.10 -6.14 10.75
N PHE A 213 2.85 -6.77 9.84
CA PHE A 213 3.16 -8.20 9.91
C PHE A 213 4.64 -8.54 9.67
N GLU A 214 5.21 -9.38 10.53
CA GLU A 214 6.54 -9.99 10.37
C GLU A 214 6.42 -11.51 10.19
N ALA A 215 6.84 -12.03 9.03
CA ALA A 215 6.68 -13.45 8.70
C ALA A 215 5.24 -13.94 8.96
N ASP A 216 4.28 -13.15 8.47
CA ASP A 216 2.83 -13.33 8.61
C ASP A 216 2.30 -13.34 10.05
N ARG A 217 3.12 -12.89 11.02
CA ARG A 217 2.68 -12.69 12.40
C ARG A 217 2.33 -11.23 12.63
N PRO A 218 1.12 -10.93 13.14
CA PRO A 218 0.73 -9.56 13.44
C PRO A 218 1.57 -8.97 14.58
N ILE A 219 1.90 -7.69 14.43
CA ILE A 219 2.53 -6.85 15.42
C ILE A 219 1.47 -6.26 16.37
N PHE A 220 1.82 -6.20 17.64
CA PHE A 220 1.06 -5.54 18.70
C PHE A 220 1.93 -4.47 19.34
N PHE A 221 1.41 -3.26 19.46
CA PHE A 221 2.16 -2.13 20.00
C PHE A 221 1.93 -2.00 21.50
N ASN A 222 2.99 -1.62 22.22
CA ASN A 222 2.95 -1.46 23.68
C ASN A 222 2.46 -0.07 24.10
N ASP A 223 2.31 0.85 23.14
CA ASP A 223 1.90 2.23 23.38
C ASP A 223 0.38 2.34 23.56
N THR A 224 -0.10 2.25 24.79
CA THR A 224 -1.45 2.72 25.16
C THR A 224 -1.44 3.50 26.47
N PRO A 225 -2.35 4.48 26.64
CA PRO A 225 -2.73 4.95 27.97
C PRO A 225 -3.32 3.76 28.72
N GLU A 226 -2.87 3.56 29.95
CA GLU A 226 -3.49 2.63 30.89
C GLU A 226 -5.01 2.87 30.93
N PHE A 227 -5.78 2.04 30.23
CA PHE A 227 -7.16 1.78 30.62
C PHE A 227 -7.14 0.49 31.43
N PRO A 228 -7.12 0.56 32.77
CA PRO A 228 -7.23 -0.61 33.60
C PRO A 228 -8.71 -0.97 33.61
N LEU A 229 -9.13 -1.91 32.79
CA LEU A 229 -10.40 -2.58 33.07
C LEU A 229 -10.23 -4.01 33.55
N PHE A 230 -9.17 -4.76 33.21
CA PHE A 230 -9.00 -6.12 33.78
C PHE A 230 -7.51 -6.53 33.90
N PRO A 231 -6.96 -6.66 35.12
CA PRO A 231 -5.54 -7.00 35.37
C PRO A 231 -5.13 -8.44 35.03
N HIS A 232 -6.02 -9.25 34.44
CA HIS A 232 -5.71 -10.62 34.00
C HIS A 232 -5.72 -10.80 32.46
N PHE A 233 -5.90 -9.72 31.69
CA PHE A 233 -6.02 -9.76 30.22
C PHE A 233 -5.01 -8.86 29.47
N SER A 234 -3.95 -8.39 30.12
CA SER A 234 -3.02 -7.38 29.56
C SER A 234 -2.33 -7.83 28.27
N GLU A 235 -2.05 -9.13 28.09
CA GLU A 235 -1.42 -9.65 26.86
C GLU A 235 -2.37 -9.73 25.65
N MET A 236 -3.70 -9.71 25.85
CA MET A 236 -4.67 -9.84 24.75
C MET A 236 -5.13 -8.50 24.16
N ASN A 237 -4.84 -7.38 24.82
CA ASN A 237 -5.47 -6.08 24.53
C ASN A 237 -4.52 -5.03 23.97
N SER A 238 -3.27 -5.38 23.66
CA SER A 238 -2.38 -4.45 22.97
C SER A 238 -2.98 -4.12 21.60
N PRO A 239 -3.08 -2.84 21.21
CA PRO A 239 -3.70 -2.49 19.95
C PRO A 239 -2.81 -2.94 18.80
N LYS A 240 -3.45 -3.42 17.72
CA LYS A 240 -2.78 -3.65 16.43
C LYS A 240 -2.48 -2.34 15.69
N ALA A 241 -2.78 -1.20 16.31
CA ALA A 241 -2.58 0.10 15.73
C ALA A 241 -2.06 1.10 16.76
N ILE A 242 -1.26 2.06 16.29
CA ILE A 242 -0.84 3.24 17.04
C ILE A 242 -1.02 4.48 16.20
N ILE A 243 -1.41 5.57 16.86
CA ILE A 243 -1.44 6.90 16.28
C ILE A 243 -0.67 7.81 17.22
N ARG A 244 0.34 8.50 16.71
CA ARG A 244 1.05 9.54 17.49
C ARG A 244 1.15 10.82 16.69
N THR A 245 1.09 11.94 17.39
CA THR A 245 1.12 13.27 16.79
C THR A 245 2.11 14.19 17.49
N GLY A 246 2.52 15.25 16.81
CA GLY A 246 3.44 16.25 17.35
C GLY A 246 4.79 15.65 17.73
N VAL A 247 5.24 15.93 18.96
CA VAL A 247 6.53 15.45 19.46
C VAL A 247 6.55 13.94 19.72
N ASP A 248 5.37 13.35 19.96
CA ASP A 248 5.25 11.92 20.27
C ASP A 248 5.47 11.04 19.04
N ALA A 249 5.32 11.60 17.82
CA ALA A 249 5.55 10.89 16.57
C ALA A 249 6.99 10.35 16.41
N ARG A 250 7.94 10.86 17.20
CA ARG A 250 9.35 10.43 17.23
C ARG A 250 9.70 9.63 18.49
N LYS A 251 8.69 9.25 19.28
CA LYS A 251 8.73 8.25 20.36
C LYS A 251 9.44 6.97 19.86
N PRO A 252 10.45 6.33 20.53
CA PRO A 252 10.77 4.93 20.22
C PRO A 252 9.50 4.07 20.24
N ILE A 253 9.37 3.17 19.25
CA ILE A 253 8.17 2.36 19.04
C ILE A 253 8.43 0.96 19.58
N GLU A 254 7.76 0.64 20.68
CA GLU A 254 7.85 -0.67 21.31
C GLU A 254 6.72 -1.58 20.84
N TYR A 255 7.08 -2.81 20.47
CA TYR A 255 6.13 -3.78 19.95
C TYR A 255 6.54 -5.22 20.27
N HIS A 256 5.59 -6.13 20.17
CA HIS A 256 5.80 -7.57 20.29
C HIS A 256 4.98 -8.35 19.26
N LEU A 257 5.36 -9.61 19.07
CA LEU A 257 4.67 -10.55 18.18
C LEU A 257 3.84 -11.52 19.01
N ARG A 258 2.64 -11.87 18.54
CA ARG A 258 1.83 -12.87 19.23
C ARG A 258 2.43 -14.29 19.09
N PRO A 259 2.46 -15.08 20.17
CA PRO A 259 2.81 -16.51 20.09
C PRO A 259 1.84 -17.27 19.18
N ARG A 260 2.36 -18.24 18.39
CA ARG A 260 1.56 -19.03 17.43
C ARG A 260 0.38 -19.82 18.05
N ASN A 261 0.35 -20.00 19.37
CA ASN A 261 -0.52 -20.96 20.05
C ASN A 261 -1.85 -20.39 20.55
N HIS A 262 -2.14 -19.11 20.34
CA HIS A 262 -3.36 -18.46 20.83
C HIS A 262 -4.22 -17.92 19.68
N LEU A 263 -4.88 -18.83 18.97
CA LEU A 263 -5.95 -18.50 18.01
C LEU A 263 -7.30 -18.77 18.68
N THR A 264 -7.79 -17.85 19.51
CA THR A 264 -9.19 -17.86 19.94
C THR A 264 -10.03 -17.01 18.99
N SER A 265 -11.09 -17.62 18.46
CA SER A 265 -12.08 -17.00 17.60
C SER A 265 -12.97 -16.04 18.42
N CYS A 266 -12.95 -14.76 18.09
CA CYS A 266 -13.82 -13.74 18.67
C CYS A 266 -14.69 -13.10 17.57
N PRO A 267 -15.97 -12.77 17.80
CA PRO A 267 -16.85 -12.12 16.82
C PRO A 267 -16.29 -10.82 16.23
N ILE A 268 -15.52 -10.04 17.01
CA ILE A 268 -14.79 -8.84 16.54
C ILE A 268 -13.83 -9.19 15.40
N GLN A 269 -13.25 -10.40 15.39
CA GLN A 269 -12.38 -10.85 14.30
C GLN A 269 -13.14 -11.21 13.03
N ALA A 270 -14.45 -11.46 13.09
CA ALA A 270 -15.25 -11.75 11.89
C ALA A 270 -15.61 -10.45 11.17
N GLU A 271 -16.00 -9.40 11.90
CA GLU A 271 -16.20 -8.06 11.32
C GLU A 271 -14.90 -7.42 10.86
N GLN A 272 -13.81 -7.61 11.60
CA GLN A 272 -12.48 -7.16 11.17
C GLN A 272 -12.03 -7.93 9.92
N ARG A 273 -12.19 -9.25 9.86
CA ARG A 273 -11.94 -10.02 8.62
C ARG A 273 -12.81 -9.57 7.46
N ARG A 274 -14.06 -9.19 7.74
CA ARG A 274 -14.94 -8.63 6.73
C ARG A 274 -14.40 -7.30 6.23
N TYR A 275 -14.13 -6.34 7.10
CA TYR A 275 -13.54 -5.04 6.69
C TYR A 275 -12.26 -5.22 5.88
N LEU A 276 -11.35 -6.05 6.37
CA LEU A 276 -10.09 -6.35 5.69
C LEU A 276 -10.33 -6.97 4.31
N SER A 277 -11.35 -7.82 4.15
CA SER A 277 -11.67 -8.39 2.85
C SER A 277 -12.30 -7.42 1.85
N LEU A 278 -12.90 -6.33 2.36
CA LEU A 278 -13.44 -5.26 1.51
C LEU A 278 -12.36 -4.26 1.09
N GLU A 279 -11.44 -3.93 2.00
CA GLU A 279 -10.39 -2.94 1.75
C GLU A 279 -9.18 -3.55 1.03
N TYR A 280 -8.74 -4.74 1.44
CA TYR A 280 -7.53 -5.39 0.94
C TYR A 280 -7.79 -6.62 0.07
N GLY A 281 -9.05 -7.03 -0.11
CA GLY A 281 -9.40 -8.20 -0.92
C GLY A 281 -9.50 -9.52 -0.12
N PRO A 282 -10.00 -10.60 -0.77
CA PRO A 282 -10.51 -11.80 -0.11
C PRO A 282 -9.47 -12.62 0.68
#